data_AF-A0A929DD23-F1
#
_entry.id   AF-A0A929DD23-F1
#
_cell.length_a   1.000
_cell.length_b   1.000
_cell.length_c   1.000
_cell.angle_alpha   90.00
_cell.angle_beta   90.00
_cell.angle_gamma   90.00
#
_symmetry.space_group_name_H-M   'P 1'
#
loop_
_entity.id
_entity.type
_entity.pdbx_description
1 polymer ?
#
loop_
_entity_poly.entity_id
_entity_poly.type
_entity_poly.pdbx_seq_one_letter_code
_entity_poly.pdbx_strand_id
1 'polypeptide(L)'
;MRRGGTLAAIGAYALWGFLPIYWKAVHTVPALEILCHRMVWSFIFAVILLTWKKHWKWLQQIRKRPVTLAIFLGAASILTLNWFIYIWAVNAGRLVDASLGYFINPLLNVLLGVLFLRERLRLWQWIPVGIAAAGVTYITLNYGVFPWIALTLAITFGFYG
;
A
#
# COMPACT_ATOMS: atom_id res chain seq x y z
N MET A 1 15.30 8.50 -20.87
CA MET A 1 14.27 8.77 -19.85
C MET A 1 13.10 9.50 -20.50
N ARG A 2 11.92 8.86 -20.63
CA ARG A 2 10.76 9.44 -21.33
C ARG A 2 10.07 10.48 -20.42
N ARG A 3 10.12 11.76 -20.80
CA ARG A 3 9.51 12.91 -20.06
C ARG A 3 8.04 12.73 -19.68
N GLY A 4 7.29 11.92 -20.42
CA GLY A 4 5.91 11.57 -20.08
C GLY A 4 5.77 10.72 -18.80
N GLY A 5 6.75 9.87 -18.49
CA GLY A 5 6.73 9.04 -17.28
C GLY A 5 6.97 9.84 -16.01
N THR A 6 7.85 10.84 -16.05
CA THR A 6 8.12 11.73 -14.91
C THR A 6 6.93 12.63 -14.58
N LEU A 7 6.26 13.20 -15.59
CA LEU A 7 5.06 14.01 -15.38
C LEU A 7 3.89 13.16 -14.85
N ALA A 8 3.72 11.94 -15.35
CA ALA A 8 2.72 11.01 -14.82
C ALA A 8 2.99 10.63 -13.37
N ALA A 9 4.26 10.38 -13.00
CA ALA A 9 4.64 10.11 -11.62
C ALA A 9 4.36 11.29 -10.70
N ILE A 10 4.73 12.52 -11.10
CA ILE A 10 4.44 13.73 -10.33
C ILE A 10 2.93 13.89 -10.12
N GLY A 11 2.13 13.74 -11.18
CA GLY A 11 0.67 13.80 -11.07
C GLY A 11 0.10 12.73 -10.14
N ALA A 12 0.60 11.49 -10.23
CA ALA A 12 0.17 10.41 -9.36
C ALA A 12 0.50 10.66 -7.89
N TYR A 13 1.74 11.08 -7.58
CA TYR A 13 2.15 11.40 -6.22
C TYR A 13 1.43 12.63 -5.66
N ALA A 14 1.15 13.63 -6.49
CA ALA A 14 0.35 14.80 -6.09
C ALA A 14 -1.08 14.37 -5.72
N LEU A 15 -1.76 13.62 -6.58
CA LEU A 15 -3.08 13.05 -6.28
C LEU A 15 -3.07 12.20 -5.01
N TRP A 16 -1.99 11.43 -4.79
CA TRP A 16 -1.79 10.66 -3.56
C TRP A 16 -1.63 11.54 -2.32
N GLY A 17 -0.94 12.67 -2.44
CA GLY A 17 -0.78 13.65 -1.35
C GLY A 17 -2.08 14.38 -0.97
N PHE A 18 -3.01 14.54 -1.91
CA PHE A 18 -4.32 15.15 -1.65
C PHE A 18 -5.34 14.20 -0.99
N LEU A 19 -5.12 12.89 -1.04
CA LEU A 19 -6.04 11.88 -0.50
C LEU A 19 -6.39 12.10 0.99
N PRO A 20 -5.43 12.36 1.90
CA PRO A 20 -5.74 12.65 3.30
C PRO A 20 -6.66 13.86 3.50
N ILE A 21 -6.58 14.87 2.64
CA ILE A 21 -7.44 16.06 2.69
C ILE A 21 -8.87 15.68 2.30
N TYR A 22 -9.02 14.86 1.25
CA TYR A 22 -10.31 14.31 0.87
C TYR A 22 -10.93 13.49 1.99
N TRP A 23 -10.18 12.57 2.61
CA TRP A 23 -10.69 11.76 3.73
C TRP A 23 -11.14 12.60 4.91
N LYS A 24 -10.40 13.67 5.22
CA LYS A 24 -10.80 14.61 6.27
C LYS A 24 -12.11 15.33 5.94
N ALA A 25 -12.36 15.64 4.66
CA ALA A 25 -13.61 16.24 4.22
C ALA A 25 -14.82 15.28 4.35
N VAL A 26 -14.61 13.97 4.19
CA VAL A 26 -15.66 12.93 4.31
C VAL A 26 -15.56 12.11 5.61
N HIS A 27 -14.90 12.63 6.65
CA HIS A 27 -14.65 11.91 7.91
C HIS A 27 -15.93 11.45 8.63
N THR A 28 -17.08 12.07 8.32
CA THR A 28 -18.41 11.70 8.85
C THR A 28 -18.90 10.36 8.30
N VAL A 29 -18.37 9.90 7.17
CA VAL A 29 -18.71 8.62 6.56
C VAL A 29 -17.82 7.51 7.16
N PRO A 30 -18.40 6.39 7.61
CA PRO A 30 -17.62 5.26 8.13
C PRO A 30 -16.56 4.78 7.13
N ALA A 31 -15.36 4.46 7.64
CA ALA A 31 -14.23 3.99 6.82
C ALA A 31 -14.60 2.75 5.98
N LEU A 32 -15.48 1.89 6.51
CA LEU A 32 -15.96 0.70 5.80
C LEU A 32 -16.82 1.06 4.58
N GLU A 33 -17.73 2.02 4.69
CA GLU A 33 -18.58 2.45 3.58
C GLU A 33 -17.76 3.06 2.45
N ILE A 34 -16.80 3.90 2.81
CA ILE A 34 -15.81 4.47 1.89
C ILE A 34 -15.07 3.35 1.13
N LEU A 35 -14.59 2.35 1.86
CA LEU A 35 -13.87 1.21 1.29
C LEU A 35 -14.77 0.40 0.35
N CYS A 36 -16.01 0.12 0.74
CA CYS A 36 -16.99 -0.57 -0.09
C CYS A 36 -17.24 0.17 -1.40
N HIS A 37 -17.53 1.47 -1.35
CA HIS A 37 -17.71 2.28 -2.55
C HIS A 37 -16.48 2.25 -3.45
N ARG A 38 -15.29 2.36 -2.86
CA ARG A 38 -14.05 2.28 -3.61
C ARG A 38 -13.89 0.94 -4.33
N MET A 39 -14.17 -0.17 -3.66
CA MET A 39 -14.06 -1.51 -4.23
C MET A 39 -15.06 -1.70 -5.39
N VAL A 40 -16.32 -1.27 -5.20
CA VAL A 40 -17.35 -1.35 -6.24
C VAL A 40 -16.96 -0.52 -7.47
N TRP A 41 -16.54 0.73 -7.30
CA TRP A 41 -16.16 1.58 -8.43
C TRP A 41 -14.88 1.09 -9.13
N SER A 42 -13.90 0.59 -8.37
CA SER A 42 -12.68 -0.01 -8.94
C SER A 42 -13.01 -1.26 -9.76
N PHE A 43 -13.93 -2.09 -9.25
CA PHE A 43 -14.41 -3.28 -9.96
C PHE A 43 -15.14 -2.92 -11.25
N ILE A 44 -16.09 -1.98 -11.20
CA ILE A 44 -16.83 -1.51 -12.38
C ILE A 44 -15.85 -0.96 -13.42
N PHE A 45 -14.92 -0.09 -13.02
CA PHE A 45 -13.91 0.47 -13.92
C PHE A 45 -13.02 -0.62 -14.54
N ALA A 46 -12.56 -1.58 -13.75
CA ALA A 46 -11.75 -2.70 -14.24
C ALA A 46 -12.53 -3.55 -15.25
N VAL A 47 -13.81 -3.85 -14.99
CA VAL A 47 -14.67 -4.61 -15.92
C VAL A 47 -14.85 -3.85 -17.24
N ILE A 48 -15.12 -2.54 -17.19
CA ILE A 48 -15.23 -1.70 -18.40
C ILE A 48 -13.94 -1.76 -19.21
N LEU A 49 -12.78 -1.59 -18.54
CA LEU A 49 -11.48 -1.60 -19.19
C LEU A 49 -11.12 -2.96 -19.81
N LEU A 50 -11.42 -4.06 -19.12
CA LEU A 50 -11.24 -5.42 -19.63
C LEU A 50 -12.15 -5.71 -20.83
N THR A 51 -13.39 -5.22 -20.79
CA THR A 51 -14.35 -5.31 -21.90
C THR A 51 -13.83 -4.58 -23.12
N TRP A 52 -13.39 -3.34 -22.95
CA TRP A 52 -12.85 -2.53 -24.02
C TRP A 52 -11.60 -3.14 -24.66
N LYS A 53 -10.70 -3.70 -23.84
CA LYS A 53 -9.51 -4.42 -24.32
C LYS A 53 -9.78 -5.84 -24.82
N LYS A 54 -11.01 -6.36 -24.70
CA LYS A 54 -11.39 -7.75 -25.02
C LYS A 54 -10.49 -8.81 -24.35
N HIS A 55 -9.94 -8.49 -23.18
CA HIS A 55 -8.98 -9.32 -22.45
C HIS A 55 -9.67 -10.18 -21.39
N TRP A 56 -10.50 -11.14 -21.81
CA TRP A 56 -11.24 -12.03 -20.90
C TRP A 56 -10.66 -13.45 -20.77
N LYS A 57 -9.81 -13.86 -21.72
CA LYS A 57 -9.30 -15.24 -21.80
C LYS A 57 -8.51 -15.67 -20.56
N TRP A 58 -7.81 -14.74 -19.89
CA TRP A 58 -7.06 -15.00 -18.66
C TRP A 58 -7.95 -15.49 -17.50
N LEU A 59 -9.20 -15.02 -17.44
CA LEU A 59 -10.15 -15.37 -16.37
C LEU A 59 -10.50 -16.87 -16.42
N GLN A 60 -10.66 -17.41 -17.63
CA GLN A 60 -10.90 -18.84 -17.84
C GLN A 60 -9.69 -19.70 -17.45
N GLN A 61 -8.47 -19.17 -17.64
CA GLN A 61 -7.23 -19.87 -17.28
C GLN A 61 -7.05 -19.95 -15.76
N ILE A 62 -7.40 -18.89 -15.02
CA ILE A 62 -7.31 -18.87 -13.55
C ILE A 62 -8.34 -19.78 -12.91
N ARG A 63 -9.54 -19.88 -13.46
CA ARG A 63 -10.57 -20.78 -12.93
C ARG A 63 -10.12 -22.25 -12.89
N LYS A 64 -9.17 -22.62 -13.75
CA LYS A 64 -8.56 -23.97 -13.78
C LYS A 64 -7.38 -24.14 -12.81
N ARG A 65 -6.96 -23.08 -12.10
CA ARG A 65 -5.82 -23.05 -11.18
C ARG A 65 -6.26 -22.60 -9.78
N PRO A 66 -6.79 -23.50 -8.94
CA PRO A 66 -7.35 -23.14 -7.63
C PRO A 66 -6.31 -22.48 -6.70
N VAL A 67 -5.04 -22.88 -6.82
CA VAL A 67 -3.93 -22.26 -6.06
C VAL A 67 -3.74 -20.79 -6.42
N THR A 68 -3.77 -20.45 -7.71
CA THR A 68 -3.67 -19.05 -8.16
C THR A 68 -4.84 -18.22 -7.66
N LEU A 69 -6.04 -18.79 -7.67
CA LEU A 69 -7.22 -18.12 -7.13
C LEU A 69 -7.08 -17.86 -5.62
N ALA A 70 -6.59 -18.85 -4.86
CA ALA A 70 -6.35 -18.71 -3.42
C ALA A 70 -5.31 -17.61 -3.12
N ILE A 71 -4.21 -17.54 -3.90
CA ILE A 71 -3.21 -16.47 -3.77
C ILE A 71 -3.85 -15.11 -4.05
N PHE A 72 -4.68 -14.98 -5.08
CA PHE A 72 -5.36 -13.72 -5.40
C PHE A 72 -6.35 -13.30 -4.32
N LEU A 73 -7.11 -14.25 -3.75
CA LEU A 73 -8.01 -13.97 -2.64
C LEU A 73 -7.23 -13.55 -1.39
N GLY A 74 -6.11 -14.21 -1.09
CA GLY A 74 -5.21 -13.83 0.01
C GLY A 74 -4.67 -12.42 -0.17
N ALA A 75 -4.07 -12.12 -1.33
CA ALA A 75 -3.54 -10.80 -1.66
C ALA A 75 -4.63 -9.72 -1.62
N ALA A 76 -5.82 -9.98 -2.18
CA ALA A 76 -6.95 -9.06 -2.13
C ALA A 76 -7.45 -8.80 -0.70
N SER A 77 -7.45 -9.82 0.16
CA SER A 77 -7.85 -9.69 1.56
C SER A 77 -6.85 -8.82 2.34
N ILE A 78 -5.55 -9.08 2.18
CA ILE A 78 -4.49 -8.28 2.81
C ILE A 78 -4.53 -6.84 2.30
N LEU A 79 -4.70 -6.64 0.99
CA LEU A 79 -4.86 -5.31 0.39
C LEU A 79 -6.09 -4.57 0.93
N THR A 80 -7.21 -5.26 1.13
CA THR A 80 -8.44 -4.69 1.68
C THR A 80 -8.23 -4.27 3.13
N LEU A 81 -7.58 -5.12 3.94
CA LEU A 81 -7.22 -4.79 5.32
C LEU A 81 -6.26 -3.60 5.40
N ASN A 82 -5.27 -3.54 4.51
CA ASN A 82 -4.33 -2.43 4.44
C ASN A 82 -5.06 -1.10 4.17
N TRP A 83 -5.93 -1.08 3.15
CA TRP A 83 -6.73 0.11 2.83
C TRP A 83 -7.69 0.50 3.95
N PHE A 84 -8.33 -0.48 4.58
CA PHE A 84 -9.21 -0.24 5.71
C PHE A 84 -8.47 0.46 6.85
N ILE A 85 -7.32 -0.09 7.28
CA ILE A 85 -6.51 0.48 8.35
C ILE A 85 -6.03 1.88 7.99
N TYR A 86 -5.64 2.12 6.75
CA TYR A 86 -5.22 3.44 6.29
C TYR A 86 -6.37 4.48 6.40
N ILE A 87 -7.53 4.18 5.82
CA ILE A 87 -8.69 5.09 5.85
C ILE A 87 -9.14 5.33 7.30
N TRP A 88 -9.20 4.25 8.10
CA TRP A 88 -9.54 4.34 9.51
C TRP A 88 -8.54 5.19 10.29
N ALA A 89 -7.24 5.02 10.08
CA ALA A 89 -6.21 5.80 10.77
C ALA A 89 -6.30 7.28 10.41
N VAL A 90 -6.58 7.61 9.14
CA VAL A 90 -6.79 9.01 8.71
C VAL A 90 -8.04 9.59 9.37
N ASN A 91 -9.17 8.86 9.37
CA ASN A 91 -10.41 9.31 10.01
C ASN A 91 -10.28 9.46 11.53
N ALA A 92 -9.47 8.61 12.18
CA ALA A 92 -9.20 8.67 13.62
C ALA A 92 -8.16 9.76 14.01
N GLY A 93 -7.72 10.60 13.07
CA GLY A 93 -6.72 11.64 13.31
C GLY A 93 -5.29 11.13 13.47
N ARG A 94 -5.05 9.83 13.24
CA ARG A 94 -3.74 9.16 13.33
C ARG A 94 -3.02 9.16 11.98
N LEU A 95 -3.07 10.29 11.28
CA LEU A 95 -2.42 10.44 9.98
C LEU A 95 -0.91 10.26 10.07
N VAL A 96 -0.29 10.74 11.16
CA VAL A 96 1.16 10.60 11.38
C VAL A 96 1.56 9.13 11.54
N ASP A 97 0.78 8.33 12.26
CA ASP A 97 1.00 6.87 12.38
C ASP A 97 0.90 6.19 11.01
N ALA A 98 -0.07 6.57 10.18
CA ALA A 98 -0.21 6.03 8.83
C ALA A 98 0.99 6.43 7.94
N SER A 99 1.44 7.68 8.00
CA SER A 99 2.63 8.18 7.29
C SER A 99 3.90 7.47 7.72
N LEU A 100 4.07 7.18 9.02
CA LEU A 100 5.17 6.38 9.54
C LEU A 100 5.21 4.99 8.89
N GLY A 101 4.06 4.36 8.64
CA GLY A 101 3.99 3.09 7.92
C GLY A 101 4.65 3.15 6.54
N TYR A 102 4.45 4.23 5.80
CA TYR A 102 5.10 4.44 4.49
C TYR A 102 6.61 4.66 4.59
N PHE A 103 7.12 5.22 5.70
CA PHE A 103 8.55 5.32 5.95
C PHE A 103 9.18 3.98 6.37
N ILE A 104 8.40 3.10 7.01
CA ILE A 104 8.83 1.74 7.36
C ILE A 104 8.86 0.82 6.14
N ASN A 105 8.00 1.04 5.14
CA ASN A 105 7.88 0.19 3.94
C ASN A 105 9.21 -0.11 3.23
N PRO A 106 10.08 0.88 2.91
CA PRO A 106 11.37 0.58 2.30
C PRO A 106 12.26 -0.34 3.14
N LEU A 107 12.27 -0.17 4.48
CA LEU A 107 13.03 -1.02 5.39
C LEU A 107 12.48 -2.45 5.40
N LEU A 108 11.15 -2.61 5.43
CA LEU A 108 10.54 -3.93 5.34
C LEU A 108 10.78 -4.59 3.99
N ASN A 109 10.68 -3.86 2.88
CA ASN A 109 10.96 -4.42 1.56
C ASN A 109 12.41 -4.92 1.45
N VAL A 110 13.36 -4.15 1.98
CA VAL A 110 14.77 -4.57 2.07
C VAL A 110 14.90 -5.84 2.94
N LEU A 111 14.25 -5.87 4.10
CA LEU A 111 14.27 -7.03 4.99
C LEU A 111 13.68 -8.27 4.33
N LEU A 112 12.53 -8.14 3.68
CA LEU A 112 11.87 -9.22 2.95
C LEU A 112 12.73 -9.72 1.79
N GLY A 113 13.40 -8.82 1.05
CA GLY A 113 14.34 -9.19 -0.01
C GLY A 113 15.55 -9.97 0.51
N VAL A 114 16.13 -9.56 1.64
CA VAL A 114 17.26 -10.28 2.24
C VAL A 114 16.82 -11.65 2.80
N LEU A 115 15.66 -11.73 3.45
CA LEU A 115 15.20 -12.97 4.11
C LEU A 115 14.61 -14.00 3.14
N PHE A 116 13.70 -13.57 2.26
CA PHE A 116 12.96 -14.48 1.36
C PHE A 116 13.64 -14.65 0.01
N LEU A 117 14.12 -13.54 -0.60
CA LEU A 117 14.79 -13.58 -1.90
C LEU A 117 16.30 -13.87 -1.77
N ARG A 118 16.84 -13.87 -0.55
CA ARG A 118 18.27 -14.05 -0.24
C ARG A 118 19.17 -13.04 -0.96
N GLU A 119 18.66 -11.83 -1.16
CA GLU A 119 19.42 -10.76 -1.80
C GLU A 119 20.60 -10.32 -0.91
N ARG A 120 21.78 -10.16 -1.51
CA ARG A 120 22.96 -9.65 -0.83
C ARG A 120 23.13 -8.17 -1.10
N LEU A 121 22.80 -7.34 -0.12
CA LEU A 121 23.06 -5.91 -0.18
C LEU A 121 24.56 -5.64 -0.11
N ARG A 122 25.03 -4.74 -0.97
CA ARG A 122 26.40 -4.21 -0.90
C ARG A 122 26.55 -3.38 0.38
N LEU A 123 27.77 -3.32 0.93
CA LEU A 123 28.06 -2.58 2.17
C LEU A 123 27.56 -1.13 2.12
N TRP A 124 27.73 -0.46 0.98
CA TRP A 124 27.27 0.92 0.77
C TRP A 124 25.75 1.08 0.73
N GLN A 125 24.98 0.02 0.42
CA GLN A 125 23.52 0.04 0.46
C GLN A 125 22.98 -0.05 1.88
N TRP A 126 23.79 -0.53 2.85
CA TRP A 126 23.40 -0.54 4.26
C TRP A 126 23.39 0.86 4.89
N ILE A 127 24.14 1.82 4.34
CA ILE A 127 24.17 3.19 4.85
C ILE A 127 22.78 3.85 4.75
N PRO A 128 22.12 3.93 3.58
CA PRO A 128 20.78 4.52 3.48
C PRO A 128 19.74 3.73 4.28
N VAL A 129 19.88 2.40 4.41
CA VAL A 129 19.02 1.57 5.26
C VAL A 129 19.18 1.98 6.73
N GLY A 130 20.42 2.16 7.21
CA GLY A 130 20.71 2.61 8.56
C GLY A 130 20.18 4.02 8.85
N ILE A 131 20.33 4.94 7.89
CA ILE A 131 19.79 6.31 8.00
C ILE A 131 18.25 6.29 8.08
N ALA A 132 17.60 5.52 7.21
CA ALA A 132 16.15 5.38 7.23
C ALA A 132 15.65 4.74 8.54
N ALA A 133 16.35 3.70 9.04
CA ALA A 133 16.03 3.05 10.31
C ALA A 133 16.19 4.02 11.50
N ALA A 134 17.25 4.83 11.51
CA ALA A 134 17.46 5.85 12.53
C ALA A 134 16.35 6.91 12.51
N GLY A 135 15.96 7.39 11.32
CA GLY A 135 14.88 8.37 11.16
C GLY A 135 13.53 7.83 11.64
N VAL A 136 13.16 6.61 11.25
CA VAL A 136 11.94 5.94 11.72
C VAL A 136 11.96 5.77 13.24
N THR A 137 13.08 5.33 13.80
CA THR A 137 13.23 5.15 15.25
C THR A 137 13.08 6.47 16.00
N TYR A 138 13.73 7.53 15.51
CA TYR A 138 13.64 8.87 16.11
C TYR A 138 12.20 9.40 16.13
N ILE A 139 11.48 9.30 15.00
CA ILE A 139 10.09 9.76 14.94
C ILE A 139 9.22 8.90 15.87
N THR A 140 9.44 7.58 15.91
CA THR A 140 8.69 6.66 16.77
C THR A 140 8.87 7.01 18.26
N LEU A 141 10.11 7.28 18.69
CA LEU A 141 10.42 7.66 20.07
C LEU A 141 9.81 9.01 20.45
N ASN A 142 9.90 10.00 19.54
CA ASN A 142 9.30 11.31 19.77
C ASN A 142 7.77 11.28 19.84
N TYR A 143 7.12 10.39 19.08
CA TYR A 143 5.67 10.26 19.10
C TYR A 143 5.15 9.64 20.41
N GLY A 144 6.02 8.98 21.19
CA GLY A 144 5.71 8.47 22.53
C GLY A 144 4.68 7.34 22.60
N VAL A 145 4.17 6.89 21.45
CA VAL A 145 3.14 5.85 21.32
C VAL A 145 3.67 4.73 20.44
N PHE A 146 3.41 3.48 20.83
CA PHE A 146 3.80 2.31 20.05
C PHE A 146 3.12 2.35 18.65
N PRO A 147 3.88 2.32 17.54
CA PRO A 147 3.38 2.62 16.20
C PRO A 147 2.74 1.38 15.54
N TRP A 148 1.77 0.76 16.20
CA TRP A 148 1.15 -0.48 15.74
C TRP A 148 0.49 -0.32 14.36
N ILE A 149 -0.15 0.82 14.07
CA ILE A 149 -0.75 1.12 12.76
C ILE A 149 0.31 1.13 11.67
N ALA A 150 1.43 1.81 11.92
CA ALA A 150 2.54 1.91 11.00
C ALA A 150 3.10 0.51 10.67
N LEU A 151 3.30 -0.32 11.70
CA LEU A 151 3.79 -1.68 11.56
C LEU A 151 2.79 -2.56 10.82
N THR A 152 1.50 -2.51 11.15
CA THR A 152 0.48 -3.32 10.46
C THR A 152 0.36 -2.92 9.00
N LEU A 153 0.35 -1.62 8.69
CA LEU A 153 0.36 -1.13 7.32
C LEU A 153 1.60 -1.59 6.56
N ALA A 154 2.77 -1.49 7.17
CA ALA A 154 4.02 -1.84 6.50
C ALA A 154 4.15 -3.34 6.26
N ILE A 155 3.75 -4.17 7.24
CA ILE A 155 3.72 -5.63 7.10
C ILE A 155 2.74 -6.03 6.00
N THR A 156 1.48 -5.56 6.09
CA THR A 156 0.48 -5.92 5.08
C THR A 156 0.92 -5.51 3.68
N PHE A 157 1.50 -4.31 3.52
CA PHE A 157 2.07 -3.84 2.25
C PHE A 157 3.16 -4.78 1.73
N GLY A 158 4.12 -5.19 2.57
CA GLY A 158 5.20 -6.08 2.16
C GLY A 158 4.75 -7.49 1.77
N PHE A 159 3.61 -7.97 2.28
CA PHE A 159 3.09 -9.31 1.98
C PHE A 159 2.20 -9.39 0.75
N TYR A 160 1.43 -8.34 0.42
CA TYR A 160 0.64 -8.33 -0.83
C TYR A 160 1.39 -7.69 -2.01
N GLY A 161 2.40 -6.87 -1.73
CA GLY A 161 3.13 -6.04 -2.69
C GLY A 161 4.25 -6.74 -3.44
#